data_AF-A3LS59-F1
#
_entry.id   AF-A3LS59-F1
#
_cell.length_a   1.000
_cell.length_b   1.000
_cell.length_c   1.000
_cell.angle_alpha   90.00
_cell.angle_beta   90.00
_cell.angle_gamma   90.00
#
_symmetry.space_group_name_H-M   'P 1'
#
loop_
_entity.id
_entity.type
_entity.pdbx_description
1 polymer ?
#
loop_
_entity_poly.entity_id
_entity_poly.type
_entity_poly.pdbx_seq_one_letter_code
_entity_poly.pdbx_strand_id
1 'polypeptide(L)'
;MKASVTTKYYSVDLNLLIDEFPEHRSANISGEKALQSLNKWTDEFVSEEYQELREVLDGFIFCIDIENDSIDHIESCLEFVGRIRQKLSNNDENDWSGFLAIVGTTTSSVPTHESILEQVEDAVISNGLEFIDLQQNGENEFREKIGTDRLVELIETHEWTHMDLVSVNYQTNKTNRAKEMTKGLLDVEEE
;
A
#
# COMPACT_ATOMS: atom_id res chain seq x y z
N MET A 1 13.16 7.48 -1.98
CA MET A 1 13.72 6.29 -2.67
C MET A 1 13.14 6.23 -4.09
N LYS A 2 13.88 5.76 -5.09
CA LYS A 2 13.34 5.57 -6.44
C LYS A 2 13.06 4.10 -6.69
N ALA A 3 11.88 3.79 -7.18
CA ALA A 3 11.46 2.44 -7.55
C ALA A 3 10.88 2.47 -8.97
N SER A 4 10.87 1.35 -9.68
CA SER A 4 10.25 1.24 -10.99
C SER A 4 9.21 0.13 -10.95
N VAL A 5 7.97 0.44 -11.31
CA VAL A 5 6.91 -0.56 -11.49
C VAL A 5 6.84 -0.89 -12.97
N THR A 6 6.95 -2.18 -13.30
CA THR A 6 6.90 -2.64 -14.70
C THR A 6 5.87 -3.74 -14.81
N THR A 7 4.81 -3.44 -15.57
CA THR A 7 3.75 -4.39 -15.88
C THR A 7 3.88 -4.87 -17.32
N LYS A 8 2.95 -5.73 -17.75
CA LYS A 8 2.84 -6.11 -19.17
C LYS A 8 2.43 -4.93 -20.06
N TYR A 9 1.86 -3.88 -19.48
CA TYR A 9 1.17 -2.81 -20.19
C TYR A 9 1.98 -1.50 -20.20
N TYR A 10 2.69 -1.21 -19.11
CA TYR A 10 3.44 0.02 -18.94
C TYR A 10 4.64 -0.17 -18.00
N SER A 11 5.55 0.80 -18.01
CA SER A 11 6.59 0.96 -17.00
C SER A 11 6.57 2.39 -16.48
N VAL A 12 6.74 2.56 -15.17
CA VAL A 12 6.70 3.85 -14.48
C VAL A 12 7.73 3.91 -13.35
N ASP A 13 8.38 5.07 -13.21
CA ASP A 13 9.39 5.32 -12.17
C ASP A 13 8.77 6.08 -10.98
N LEU A 14 8.53 5.40 -9.87
CA LEU A 14 7.91 5.94 -8.66
C LEU A 14 8.94 6.54 -7.71
N ASN A 15 8.55 7.64 -7.06
CA ASN A 15 9.26 8.18 -5.90
C ASN A 15 8.55 7.71 -4.63
N LEU A 16 9.22 6.86 -3.85
CA LEU A 16 8.72 6.41 -2.55
C LEU A 16 9.23 7.34 -1.46
N LEU A 17 8.30 7.93 -0.73
CA LEU A 17 8.53 8.67 0.50
C LEU A 17 8.22 7.74 1.67
N ILE A 18 9.21 7.50 2.51
CA ILE A 18 9.08 6.63 3.68
C ILE A 18 9.28 7.52 4.88
N ASP A 19 8.34 7.46 5.81
CA ASP A 19 8.38 8.15 7.07
C ASP A 19 8.06 7.18 8.21
N GLU A 20 8.49 7.53 9.41
CA GLU A 20 8.18 6.74 10.61
C GLU A 20 7.79 7.61 11.77
N PHE A 21 6.77 7.17 12.50
CA PHE A 21 6.37 7.76 13.76
C PHE A 21 6.32 6.65 14.82
N PRO A 22 6.76 6.93 16.04
CA PRO A 22 7.68 8.02 16.42
C PRO A 22 9.07 7.85 15.76
N GLU A 23 9.79 8.95 15.51
CA GLU A 23 11.12 8.99 14.86
C GLU A 23 12.19 8.08 15.49
N HIS A 24 11.97 7.60 16.71
CA HIS A 24 12.86 6.67 17.40
C HIS A 24 12.06 5.47 17.88
N ARG A 25 12.31 4.29 17.31
CA ARG A 25 11.83 3.00 17.84
C ARG A 25 12.56 2.64 19.14
N SER A 26 12.34 3.42 20.20
CA SER A 26 12.76 2.98 21.53
C SER A 26 11.69 2.01 22.05
N ALA A 27 12.12 0.85 22.55
CA ALA A 27 11.26 -0.29 22.93
C ALA A 27 10.21 -0.01 24.03
N ASN A 28 10.04 1.24 24.48
CA ASN A 28 9.17 1.63 25.59
C ASN A 28 8.35 2.90 25.31
N ILE A 29 8.08 3.25 24.05
CA ILE A 29 7.20 4.37 23.77
C ILE A 29 5.76 3.93 24.03
N SER A 30 5.13 4.52 25.03
CA SER A 30 3.70 4.35 25.29
C SER A 30 2.89 4.70 24.04
N GLY A 31 1.82 3.94 23.75
CA GLY A 31 0.93 4.21 22.62
C GLY A 31 0.43 5.66 22.58
N GLU A 32 0.20 6.29 23.74
CA GLU A 32 -0.17 7.71 23.82
C GLU A 32 0.89 8.65 23.23
N LYS A 33 2.18 8.38 23.48
CA LYS A 33 3.28 9.18 22.91
C LYS A 33 3.44 8.94 21.41
N ALA A 34 3.17 7.71 20.94
CA ALA A 34 3.13 7.41 19.52
C ALA A 34 2.01 8.20 18.83
N LEU A 35 0.80 8.21 19.40
CA LEU A 35 -0.33 9.01 18.90
C LEU A 35 -0.05 10.52 18.92
N GLN A 36 0.62 11.04 19.95
CA GLN A 36 1.02 12.45 19.97
C GLN A 36 2.03 12.77 18.85
N SER A 37 2.92 11.84 18.53
CA SER A 37 3.90 12.01 17.45
C SER A 37 3.21 11.92 16.08
N LEU A 38 2.31 10.96 15.92
CA LEU A 38 1.46 10.84 14.73
C LEU A 38 0.62 12.11 14.53
N ASN A 39 -0.02 12.64 15.58
CA ASN A 39 -0.80 13.87 15.46
C ASN A 39 0.05 15.05 14.99
N LYS A 40 1.27 15.21 15.52
CA LYS A 40 2.18 16.27 15.06
C LYS A 40 2.53 16.10 13.58
N TRP A 41 2.88 14.89 13.18
CA TRP A 41 3.16 14.56 11.78
C TRP A 41 1.95 14.85 10.89
N THR A 42 0.75 14.48 11.32
CA THR A 42 -0.50 14.75 10.60
C THR A 42 -0.80 16.25 10.53
N ASP A 43 -0.57 17.00 11.61
CA ASP A 43 -0.77 18.46 11.63
C ASP A 43 0.18 19.18 10.66
N GLU A 44 1.44 18.75 10.62
CA GLU A 44 2.43 19.23 9.64
C GLU A 44 2.03 18.86 8.22
N PHE A 45 1.71 17.58 7.97
CA PHE A 45 1.30 17.09 6.66
C PHE A 45 0.04 17.76 6.12
N VAL A 46 -0.92 18.13 6.98
CA VAL A 46 -2.17 18.79 6.60
C VAL A 46 -2.00 20.32 6.48
N SER A 47 -0.89 20.88 6.95
CA SER A 47 -0.63 22.32 6.86
C SER A 47 -0.50 22.82 5.42
N GLU A 48 -0.64 24.12 5.21
CA GLU A 48 -0.51 24.74 3.88
C GLU A 48 0.92 24.64 3.33
N GLU A 49 1.94 24.49 4.20
CA GLU A 49 3.34 24.33 3.78
C GLU A 49 3.57 23.05 2.97
N TYR A 50 2.75 22.02 3.18
CA TYR A 50 2.82 20.73 2.49
C TYR A 50 1.81 20.59 1.35
N GLN A 51 1.16 21.68 0.93
CA GLN A 51 0.18 21.64 -0.16
C GLN A 51 0.79 21.08 -1.46
N GLU A 52 1.93 21.60 -1.89
CA GLU A 52 2.60 21.15 -3.13
C GLU A 52 2.93 19.66 -3.09
N LEU A 53 3.27 19.11 -1.91
CA LEU A 53 3.50 17.69 -1.74
C LEU A 53 2.21 16.89 -1.95
N ARG A 54 1.10 17.33 -1.33
CA ARG A 54 -0.19 16.63 -1.42
C ARG A 54 -0.73 16.59 -2.84
N GLU A 55 -0.51 17.66 -3.62
CA GLU A 55 -0.94 17.74 -5.02
C GLU A 55 -0.23 16.73 -5.94
N VAL A 56 0.95 16.22 -5.57
CA VAL A 56 1.70 15.25 -6.35
C VAL A 56 1.68 13.83 -5.77
N LEU A 57 0.89 13.60 -4.71
CA LEU A 57 0.76 12.28 -4.09
C LEU A 57 -0.34 11.48 -4.79
N ASP A 58 0.07 10.40 -5.46
CA ASP A 58 -0.81 9.42 -6.11
C ASP A 58 -1.21 8.26 -5.18
N GLY A 59 -0.54 8.12 -4.03
CA GLY A 59 -0.83 7.02 -3.10
C GLY A 59 -0.33 7.27 -1.69
N PHE A 60 -1.06 6.72 -0.72
CA PHE A 60 -0.71 6.75 0.70
C PHE A 60 -0.88 5.35 1.33
N ILE A 61 0.19 4.82 1.89
CA ILE A 61 0.18 3.51 2.57
C ILE A 61 0.48 3.77 4.05
N PHE A 62 -0.43 3.37 4.92
CA PHE A 62 -0.27 3.47 6.36
C PHE A 62 -0.04 2.09 6.97
N CYS A 63 1.09 1.89 7.63
CA CYS A 63 1.45 0.59 8.21
C CYS A 63 1.07 0.53 9.70
N ILE A 64 0.49 -0.59 10.12
CA ILE A 64 0.19 -0.90 11.52
C ILE A 64 0.84 -2.22 11.93
N ASP A 65 1.14 -2.38 13.23
CA ASP A 65 1.63 -3.62 13.79
C ASP A 65 0.49 -4.38 14.46
N ILE A 66 -0.07 -5.38 13.76
CA ILE A 66 -1.26 -6.12 14.24
C ILE A 66 -0.94 -6.91 15.52
N GLU A 67 0.32 -7.26 15.76
CA GLU A 67 0.74 -8.06 16.91
C GLU A 67 0.90 -7.20 18.17
N ASN A 68 1.45 -5.99 18.02
CA ASN A 68 1.83 -5.14 19.14
C ASN A 68 0.86 -3.98 19.41
N ASP A 69 0.08 -3.55 18.42
CA ASP A 69 -0.88 -2.45 18.57
C ASP A 69 -2.22 -2.96 19.10
N SER A 70 -2.78 -2.28 20.10
CA SER A 70 -4.14 -2.57 20.57
C SER A 70 -5.18 -2.04 19.57
N ILE A 71 -6.37 -2.65 19.54
CA ILE A 71 -7.46 -2.19 18.65
C ILE A 71 -7.79 -0.71 18.87
N ASP A 72 -7.88 -0.24 20.12
CA ASP A 72 -8.11 1.18 20.44
C ASP A 72 -7.01 2.10 19.86
N HIS A 73 -5.77 1.61 19.76
CA HIS A 73 -4.66 2.36 19.20
C HIS A 73 -4.80 2.45 17.68
N ILE A 74 -5.13 1.33 17.04
CA ILE A 74 -5.39 1.25 15.60
C ILE A 74 -6.56 2.16 15.22
N GLU A 75 -7.68 2.10 15.94
CA GLU A 75 -8.82 3.00 15.72
C GLU A 75 -8.42 4.47 15.84
N SER A 76 -7.63 4.82 16.87
CA SER A 76 -7.09 6.17 17.02
C SER A 76 -6.19 6.58 15.84
N CYS A 77 -5.37 5.65 15.32
CA CYS A 77 -4.55 5.88 14.13
C CYS A 77 -5.42 6.13 12.88
N LEU A 78 -6.51 5.39 12.71
CA LEU A 78 -7.45 5.55 11.59
C LEU A 78 -8.12 6.92 11.58
N GLU A 79 -8.37 7.54 12.75
CA GLU A 79 -8.86 8.92 12.81
C GLU A 79 -7.90 9.91 12.13
N PHE A 80 -6.57 9.74 12.31
CA PHE A 80 -5.57 10.56 11.64
C PHE A 80 -5.52 10.29 10.13
N VAL A 81 -5.65 9.02 9.74
CA VAL A 81 -5.75 8.66 8.31
C VAL A 81 -6.99 9.28 7.67
N GLY A 82 -8.12 9.34 8.38
CA GLY A 82 -9.32 10.03 7.93
C GLY A 82 -9.08 11.52 7.67
N ARG A 83 -8.33 12.20 8.55
CA ARG A 83 -7.93 13.61 8.36
C ARG A 83 -7.04 13.80 7.13
N ILE A 84 -6.09 12.89 6.92
CA ILE A 84 -5.21 12.89 5.73
C ILE A 84 -6.05 12.73 4.46
N ARG A 85 -6.94 11.74 4.43
CA ARG A 85 -7.87 11.50 3.31
C ARG A 85 -8.69 12.75 3.00
N GLN A 86 -9.30 13.35 4.02
CA GLN A 86 -10.11 14.56 3.84
C GLN A 86 -9.30 15.71 3.23
N LYS A 87 -8.06 15.90 3.68
CA LYS A 87 -7.21 16.98 3.16
C LYS A 87 -6.67 16.69 1.75
N LEU A 88 -6.34 15.44 1.42
CA LEU A 88 -5.94 15.03 0.07
C LEU A 88 -7.07 15.28 -0.93
N SER A 89 -8.30 14.97 -0.54
CA SER A 89 -9.52 15.23 -1.31
C SER A 89 -9.96 16.70 -1.32
N ASN A 90 -9.19 17.65 -0.78
CA ASN A 90 -9.60 19.07 -0.65
C ASN A 90 -10.99 19.28 0.00
N ASN A 91 -11.44 18.34 0.84
CA ASN A 91 -12.81 18.24 1.40
C ASN A 91 -13.94 17.94 0.39
N ASP A 92 -13.63 17.55 -0.85
CA ASP A 92 -14.55 16.98 -1.82
C ASP A 92 -14.14 15.53 -2.11
N GLU A 93 -14.94 14.57 -1.64
CA GLU A 93 -14.61 13.14 -1.66
C GLU A 93 -14.23 12.58 -3.05
N ASN A 94 -14.54 13.29 -4.14
CA ASN A 94 -14.24 12.87 -5.51
C ASN A 94 -13.03 13.58 -6.15
N ASP A 95 -12.36 14.49 -5.44
CA ASP A 95 -11.32 15.34 -6.06
C ASP A 95 -9.94 14.66 -6.11
N TRP A 96 -9.67 13.72 -5.21
CA TRP A 96 -8.40 12.99 -5.19
C TRP A 96 -8.53 11.61 -5.83
N SER A 97 -7.74 11.37 -6.87
CA SER A 97 -7.72 10.12 -7.63
C SER A 97 -6.73 9.08 -7.10
N GLY A 98 -5.97 9.40 -6.05
CA GLY A 98 -4.96 8.52 -5.48
C GLY A 98 -5.55 7.33 -4.70
N PHE A 99 -4.70 6.40 -4.30
CA PHE A 99 -5.10 5.26 -3.46
C PHE A 99 -4.69 5.44 -2.00
N LEU A 100 -5.49 4.90 -1.07
CA LEU A 100 -5.16 4.84 0.34
C LEU A 100 -5.36 3.41 0.86
N ALA A 101 -4.30 2.83 1.44
CA ALA A 101 -4.36 1.48 2.00
C ALA A 101 -3.77 1.44 3.42
N ILE A 102 -4.41 0.63 4.27
CA ILE A 102 -3.89 0.25 5.57
C ILE A 102 -3.21 -1.10 5.42
N VAL A 103 -1.93 -1.17 5.78
CA VAL A 103 -1.11 -2.38 5.64
C VAL A 103 -0.80 -2.92 7.03
N GLY A 104 -1.32 -4.10 7.31
CA GLY A 104 -1.03 -4.84 8.52
C GLY A 104 0.30 -5.58 8.41
N THR A 105 1.17 -5.36 9.39
CA THR A 105 2.44 -6.05 9.53
C THR A 105 2.53 -6.76 10.86
N THR A 106 3.38 -7.76 10.94
CA THR A 106 3.71 -8.43 12.20
C THR A 106 5.20 -8.71 12.26
N THR A 107 5.73 -8.73 13.47
CA THR A 107 7.16 -9.00 13.69
C THR A 107 7.42 -10.49 13.89
N SER A 108 6.42 -11.23 14.34
CA SER A 108 6.49 -12.66 14.58
C SER A 108 6.07 -13.50 13.38
N SER A 109 6.69 -14.68 13.26
CA SER A 109 6.27 -15.71 12.31
C SER A 109 5.02 -16.48 12.78
N VAL A 110 4.49 -16.15 13.95
CA VAL A 110 3.27 -16.76 14.49
C VAL A 110 2.05 -16.08 13.84
N PRO A 111 1.07 -16.86 13.35
CA PRO A 111 -0.17 -16.28 12.84
C PRO A 111 -0.87 -15.46 13.92
N THR A 112 -1.29 -14.25 13.56
CA THR A 112 -2.11 -13.41 14.43
C THR A 112 -3.44 -14.10 14.73
N HIS A 113 -4.01 -13.84 15.91
CA HIS A 113 -5.33 -14.36 16.25
C HIS A 113 -6.39 -13.82 15.28
N GLU A 114 -7.12 -14.71 14.63
CA GLU A 114 -8.19 -14.42 13.65
C GLU A 114 -9.19 -13.38 14.17
N SER A 115 -9.59 -13.48 15.44
CA SER A 115 -10.51 -12.51 16.06
C SER A 115 -9.97 -11.08 16.15
N ILE A 116 -8.65 -10.88 16.26
CA ILE A 116 -8.06 -9.52 16.24
C ILE A 116 -8.04 -9.01 14.80
N LEU A 117 -7.68 -9.88 13.86
CA LEU A 117 -7.65 -9.54 12.44
C LEU A 117 -9.03 -9.08 11.94
N GLU A 118 -10.08 -9.83 12.27
CA GLU A 118 -11.47 -9.47 11.96
C GLU A 118 -11.85 -8.10 12.53
N GLN A 119 -11.48 -7.79 13.79
CA GLN A 119 -11.75 -6.49 14.40
C GLN A 119 -11.03 -5.35 13.69
N VAL A 120 -9.76 -5.56 13.31
CA VAL A 120 -8.97 -4.57 12.56
C VAL A 120 -9.57 -4.36 11.18
N GLU A 121 -9.91 -5.44 10.48
CA GLU A 121 -10.55 -5.38 9.16
C GLU A 121 -11.89 -4.62 9.22
N ASP A 122 -12.76 -4.95 10.18
CA ASP A 122 -14.03 -4.25 10.41
C ASP A 122 -13.83 -2.76 10.68
N ALA A 123 -12.83 -2.39 11.49
CA ALA A 123 -12.52 -1.01 11.80
C ALA A 123 -12.04 -0.25 10.55
N VAL A 124 -11.16 -0.86 9.74
CA VAL A 124 -10.64 -0.25 8.51
C VAL A 124 -11.74 -0.11 7.45
N ILE A 125 -12.55 -1.16 7.23
CA ILE A 125 -13.67 -1.15 6.27
C ILE A 125 -14.73 -0.12 6.67
N SER A 126 -15.02 0.02 7.96
CA SER A 126 -15.98 1.00 8.48
C SER A 126 -15.56 2.46 8.20
N ASN A 127 -14.25 2.70 8.02
CA ASN A 127 -13.70 3.99 7.60
C ASN A 127 -13.63 4.14 6.06
N GLY A 128 -14.13 3.15 5.31
CA GLY A 128 -14.11 3.12 3.85
C GLY A 128 -12.69 3.06 3.29
N LEU A 129 -11.80 2.34 3.98
CA LEU A 129 -10.41 2.13 3.61
C LEU A 129 -10.17 0.66 3.27
N GLU A 130 -9.13 0.38 2.50
CA GLU A 130 -8.72 -0.99 2.17
C GLU A 130 -7.69 -1.49 3.19
N PHE A 131 -7.91 -2.70 3.73
CA PHE A 131 -6.97 -3.38 4.62
C PHE A 131 -6.23 -4.49 3.87
N ILE A 132 -4.90 -4.54 4.04
CA ILE A 132 -4.04 -5.55 3.43
C ILE A 132 -3.11 -6.14 4.49
N ASP A 133 -3.30 -7.42 4.82
CA ASP A 133 -2.46 -8.15 5.78
C ASP A 133 -1.28 -8.83 5.06
N LEU A 134 -0.05 -8.40 5.36
CA LEU A 134 1.15 -8.97 4.75
C LEU A 134 1.53 -10.37 5.26
N GLN A 135 0.90 -10.88 6.33
CA GLN A 135 1.08 -12.29 6.71
C GLN A 135 0.40 -13.25 5.74
N GLN A 136 -0.64 -12.79 5.04
CA GLN A 136 -1.37 -13.59 4.07
C GLN A 136 -0.71 -13.54 2.70
N ASN A 137 -0.89 -14.59 1.91
CA ASN A 137 -0.37 -14.66 0.53
C ASN A 137 -1.31 -15.52 -0.33
N GLY A 138 -1.32 -15.26 -1.64
CA GLY A 138 -2.08 -16.04 -2.61
C GLY A 138 -3.45 -15.44 -2.93
N GLU A 139 -4.48 -16.28 -2.98
CA GLU A 139 -5.84 -15.91 -3.37
C GLU A 139 -6.85 -16.33 -2.29
N ASN A 140 -7.88 -15.51 -2.08
CA ASN A 140 -9.02 -15.86 -1.22
C ASN A 140 -10.01 -16.82 -1.93
N GLU A 141 -11.11 -17.16 -1.25
CA GLU A 141 -12.15 -18.07 -1.78
C GLU A 141 -12.82 -17.55 -3.08
N PHE A 142 -12.68 -16.26 -3.36
CA PHE A 142 -13.22 -15.57 -4.54
C PHE A 142 -12.19 -15.39 -5.65
N ARG A 143 -10.97 -15.92 -5.49
CA ARG A 143 -9.82 -15.76 -6.40
C ARG A 143 -9.30 -14.32 -6.50
N GLU A 144 -9.52 -13.54 -5.46
CA GLU A 144 -8.92 -12.21 -5.32
C GLU A 144 -7.57 -12.36 -4.62
N LYS A 145 -6.57 -11.59 -5.05
CA LYS A 145 -5.25 -11.61 -4.43
C LYS A 145 -5.34 -11.06 -3.01
N ILE A 146 -4.54 -11.63 -2.12
CA ILE A 146 -4.42 -11.19 -0.71
C ILE A 146 -2.96 -10.90 -0.34
N GLY A 147 -2.79 -10.08 0.70
CA GLY A 147 -1.50 -9.69 1.25
C GLY A 147 -0.56 -9.03 0.26
N THR A 148 0.67 -9.54 0.14
CA THR A 148 1.72 -8.88 -0.67
C THR A 148 1.32 -8.76 -2.15
N ASP A 149 0.68 -9.78 -2.71
CA ASP A 149 0.22 -9.79 -4.10
C ASP A 149 -0.90 -8.77 -4.33
N ARG A 150 -1.75 -8.53 -3.32
CA ARG A 150 -2.80 -7.51 -3.38
C ARG A 150 -2.21 -6.10 -3.36
N LEU A 151 -1.21 -5.86 -2.51
CA LEU A 151 -0.51 -4.58 -2.46
C LEU A 151 0.18 -4.25 -3.78
N VAL A 152 0.83 -5.24 -4.40
CA VAL A 152 1.44 -5.07 -5.73
C VAL A 152 0.36 -4.77 -6.76
N GLU A 153 -0.75 -5.51 -6.76
CA GLU A 153 -1.86 -5.24 -7.67
C GLU A 153 -2.46 -3.85 -7.50
N LEU A 154 -2.61 -3.37 -6.26
CA LEU A 154 -3.10 -2.02 -5.98
C LEU A 154 -2.23 -0.96 -6.65
N ILE A 155 -0.91 -1.09 -6.55
CA ILE A 155 0.05 -0.18 -7.17
C ILE A 155 0.06 -0.33 -8.70
N GLU A 156 -0.02 -1.55 -9.22
CA GLU A 156 0.00 -1.82 -10.66
C GLU A 156 -1.28 -1.40 -11.39
N THR A 157 -2.42 -1.39 -10.70
CA THR A 157 -3.73 -1.06 -11.28
C THR A 157 -4.08 0.42 -11.15
N HIS A 158 -3.32 1.17 -10.36
CA HIS A 158 -3.51 2.61 -10.21
C HIS A 158 -3.24 3.38 -11.51
N GLU A 159 -4.07 4.40 -11.77
CA GLU A 159 -3.95 5.29 -12.94
C GLU A 159 -3.05 6.49 -12.60
N TRP A 160 -1.79 6.41 -13.01
CA TRP A 160 -0.80 7.46 -12.78
C TRP A 160 -1.08 8.68 -13.68
N THR A 161 -1.72 9.71 -13.13
CA THR A 161 -2.20 10.90 -13.86
C THR A 161 -1.08 11.86 -14.29
N HIS A 162 0.09 11.81 -13.62
CA HIS A 162 1.20 12.75 -13.80
C HIS A 162 2.51 12.13 -14.28
N MET A 163 2.48 10.88 -14.79
CA MET A 163 3.68 10.15 -15.16
C MET A 163 3.70 9.79 -16.64
N ASP A 164 4.86 9.96 -17.28
CA ASP A 164 5.09 9.50 -18.65
C ASP A 164 5.13 7.97 -18.66
N LEU A 165 3.98 7.34 -18.89
CA LEU A 165 3.89 5.89 -19.05
C LEU A 165 4.66 5.48 -20.31
N VAL A 166 5.80 4.81 -20.12
CA VAL A 166 6.50 4.20 -21.25
C VAL A 166 5.69 2.97 -21.66
N SER A 167 4.99 3.09 -22.79
CA SER A 167 4.30 1.94 -23.38
C SER A 167 5.33 0.85 -23.70
N VAL A 168 5.26 -0.25 -22.95
CA VAL A 168 6.10 -1.40 -23.24
C VAL A 168 5.55 -1.99 -24.54
N ASN A 169 6.41 -2.08 -25.55
CA ASN A 169 6.01 -2.48 -26.91
C ASN A 169 5.41 -3.91 -26.85
N TYR A 170 4.09 -4.00 -26.71
CA TYR A 170 3.36 -5.24 -26.37
C TYR A 170 3.68 -6.38 -27.35
N GLN A 171 3.90 -6.02 -28.62
CA GLN A 171 4.30 -6.94 -29.67
C GLN A 171 5.68 -7.57 -29.42
N THR A 172 6.63 -6.82 -28.87
CA THR A 172 7.97 -7.30 -28.51
C THR A 172 7.91 -8.27 -27.32
N ASN A 173 7.12 -7.97 -26.29
CA ASN A 173 6.94 -8.88 -25.15
C ASN A 173 6.20 -10.17 -25.55
N LYS A 174 5.17 -10.07 -26.40
CA LYS A 174 4.45 -11.24 -26.93
C LYS A 174 5.36 -12.12 -27.78
N THR A 175 6.19 -11.53 -28.65
CA THR A 175 7.13 -12.28 -29.48
C THR A 175 8.27 -12.91 -28.66
N ASN A 176 8.76 -12.23 -27.62
CA ASN A 176 9.78 -12.80 -26.73
C ASN A 176 9.23 -13.98 -25.92
N ARG A 177 8.03 -13.87 -25.33
CA ARG A 177 7.39 -15.00 -24.63
C ARG A 177 7.07 -16.15 -25.57
N ALA A 178 6.60 -15.87 -26.79
CA ALA A 178 6.38 -16.92 -27.79
C ALA A 178 7.68 -17.67 -28.15
N LYS A 179 8.81 -16.97 -28.24
CA LYS A 179 10.13 -17.56 -28.46
C LYS A 179 10.60 -18.40 -27.26
N GLU A 180 10.34 -17.95 -26.03
CA GLU A 180 10.64 -18.74 -24.83
C GLU A 180 9.80 -20.02 -24.75
N MET A 181 8.50 -19.96 -25.07
CA MET A 181 7.63 -21.14 -25.04
C MET A 181 7.95 -22.17 -26.15
N THR A 182 8.54 -21.73 -27.26
CA THR A 182 8.98 -22.63 -28.35
C THR A 182 10.35 -23.26 -28.08
N LYS A 183 11.16 -22.65 -27.22
CA LYS A 183 12.47 -23.18 -26.84
C LYS A 183 12.34 -24.50 -26.07
N GLY A 184 11.35 -24.61 -25.17
CA GLY A 184 11.09 -25.86 -24.44
C GLY A 184 10.45 -26.98 -25.26
N LEU A 185 9.91 -26.70 -26.45
CA LEU A 185 9.35 -27.72 -27.35
C LEU A 185 10.41 -28.37 -28.25
N LEU A 186 11.49 -27.65 -28.57
CA LEU A 186 12.55 -28.14 -29.45
C LEU A 186 13.57 -29.03 -28.72
N ASP A 187 13.67 -28.93 -27.39
CA ASP A 187 14.60 -29.73 -26.58
C ASP A 187 14.07 -31.15 -26.25
N VAL A 188 12.92 -31.56 -26.80
CA VAL A 188 12.28 -32.87 -26.53
C VAL A 188 12.40 -33.85 -27.72
N GLU A 189 13.01 -33.45 -28.85
CA GLU A 189 13.13 -34.30 -30.05
C GLU A 189 14.53 -34.87 -30.33
N GLU A 190 15.48 -34.81 -29.38
CA GLU A 190 16.79 -35.49 -29.49
C GLU A 190 17.03 -36.50 -28.36
N GLU A 191 16.28 -37.60 -28.34
CA GLU A 191 16.73 -38.91 -27.78
C GLU A 191 16.26 -40.09 -28.66
#